data_AF-A0A5R1NTG8-F1
#
_entry.id   AF-A0A5R1NTG8-F1
#
_cell.length_a   1.000
_cell.length_b   1.000
_cell.length_c   1.000
_cell.angle_alpha   90.00
_cell.angle_beta   90.00
_cell.angle_gamma   90.00
#
_symmetry.space_group_name_H-M   'P 1'
#
loop_
_entity.id
_entity.type
_entity.pdbx_description
1 polymer ?
#
loop_
_entity_poly.entity_id
_entity_poly.type
_entity_poly.pdbx_seq_one_letter_code
_entity_poly.pdbx_strand_id
1 'polypeptide(L)'
;MTLNDQPDSVFADAAPTLDTAWTVRWIRRSAEVLAANRAALNTLDREIGDGDHGENMDRGFQAILPKLDALPDETTPGAVLKLVATTLISTVGGAAGPLYGTAFLKASGAVGDAEWVDAAALVSLLAAARDGIVLRGKADEGDKTMIDAWTPAVNAAWSAQAAGTGVDVVLLAAADAAARGAQATEPLVARKGRASYLGERAIGHRDPGSQSTSLLLRAAFNVLATA
;
A
#
# COMPACT_ATOMS: atom_id res chain seq x y z
N MET A 1 50.20 33.23 9.00
CA MET A 1 50.21 32.17 7.97
C MET A 1 50.40 30.87 8.74
N THR A 2 49.42 30.02 8.96
CA THR A 2 48.22 29.67 8.19
C THR A 2 46.99 29.51 9.10
N LEU A 3 45.85 29.99 8.59
CA LEU A 3 44.51 29.84 9.15
C LEU A 3 44.12 28.37 9.15
N ASN A 4 43.64 27.87 10.28
CA ASN A 4 42.95 26.58 10.37
C ASN A 4 41.47 26.83 10.14
N ASP A 5 41.09 26.97 8.87
CA ASP A 5 39.70 27.03 8.41
C ASP A 5 39.40 25.67 7.78
N GLN A 6 38.81 24.77 8.56
CA GLN A 6 38.11 23.61 7.99
C GLN A 6 36.64 24.04 7.91
N PRO A 7 36.05 24.12 6.71
CA PRO A 7 34.64 24.45 6.63
C PRO A 7 33.83 23.31 7.27
N ASP A 8 32.90 23.70 8.13
CA ASP A 8 31.84 22.84 8.65
C ASP A 8 31.25 22.02 7.49
N SER A 9 31.05 20.71 7.72
CA SER A 9 30.38 19.84 6.76
C SER A 9 28.91 20.25 6.66
N VAL A 10 28.62 21.22 5.81
CA VAL A 10 27.25 21.64 5.51
C VAL A 10 26.70 20.69 4.45
N PHE A 11 25.62 20.01 4.80
CA PHE A 11 24.78 19.13 3.97
C PHE A 11 25.35 17.74 3.69
N ALA A 12 25.24 16.84 4.67
CA ALA A 12 24.69 15.54 4.32
C ALA A 12 23.24 15.81 3.90
N ASP A 13 22.92 15.64 2.61
CA ASP A 13 21.53 15.65 2.14
C ASP A 13 20.74 14.73 3.09
N ALA A 14 19.81 15.32 3.85
CA ALA A 14 18.93 14.53 4.69
C ALA A 14 18.22 13.56 3.75
N ALA A 15 18.39 12.27 3.98
CA ALA A 15 17.72 11.25 3.18
C ALA A 15 16.23 11.62 3.09
N PRO A 16 15.60 11.53 1.91
CA PRO A 16 14.23 11.98 1.73
C PRO A 16 13.33 11.36 2.80
N THR A 17 12.45 12.16 3.36
CA THR A 17 11.44 11.72 4.34
C THR A 17 10.04 11.98 3.77
N LEU A 18 9.06 11.17 4.15
CA LEU A 18 7.70 11.27 3.62
C LEU A 18 6.80 12.01 4.60
N ASP A 19 6.23 13.12 4.17
CA ASP A 19 5.37 13.98 5.00
C ASP A 19 3.87 13.74 4.77
N THR A 20 3.06 14.58 5.42
CA THR A 20 1.61 14.61 5.21
C THR A 20 1.26 14.91 3.76
N ALA A 21 1.98 15.83 3.10
CA ALA A 21 1.71 16.18 1.71
C ALA A 21 1.93 14.99 0.77
N TRP A 22 3.01 14.23 0.95
CA TRP A 22 3.26 12.97 0.26
C TRP A 22 2.14 11.96 0.52
N THR A 23 1.72 11.81 1.78
CA THR A 23 0.65 10.87 2.15
C THR A 23 -0.67 11.24 1.45
N VAL A 24 -1.02 12.52 1.42
CA VAL A 24 -2.20 13.03 0.68
C VAL A 24 -2.06 12.77 -0.81
N ARG A 25 -0.89 13.06 -1.42
CA ARG A 25 -0.63 12.77 -2.84
C ARG A 25 -0.76 11.28 -3.15
N TRP A 26 -0.26 10.40 -2.28
CA TRP A 26 -0.38 8.96 -2.44
C TRP A 26 -1.84 8.52 -2.49
N ILE A 27 -2.68 9.00 -1.57
CA ILE A 27 -4.09 8.61 -1.53
C ILE A 27 -4.86 9.17 -2.73
N ARG A 28 -4.61 10.41 -3.14
CA ARG A 28 -5.21 10.98 -4.36
C ARG A 28 -4.80 10.19 -5.60
N ARG A 29 -3.51 9.87 -5.73
CA ARG A 29 -3.00 9.07 -6.85
C ARG A 29 -3.57 7.66 -6.84
N SER A 30 -3.79 7.08 -5.67
CA SER A 30 -4.45 5.79 -5.51
C SER A 30 -5.87 5.81 -6.05
N ALA A 31 -6.66 6.86 -5.75
CA ALA A 31 -8.01 7.02 -6.28
C ALA A 31 -8.01 7.11 -7.82
N GLU A 32 -7.12 7.90 -8.41
CA GLU A 32 -6.98 8.02 -9.87
C GLU A 32 -6.61 6.67 -10.53
N VAL A 33 -5.63 5.97 -9.98
CA VAL A 33 -5.15 4.70 -10.54
C VAL A 33 -6.22 3.61 -10.41
N LEU A 34 -6.93 3.54 -9.28
CA LEU A 34 -8.02 2.59 -9.10
C LEU A 34 -9.19 2.88 -10.03
N ALA A 35 -9.57 4.15 -10.22
CA ALA A 35 -10.59 4.55 -11.18
C ALA A 35 -10.20 4.14 -12.61
N ALA A 36 -8.96 4.40 -13.01
CA ALA A 36 -8.44 4.04 -14.34
C ALA A 36 -8.38 2.52 -14.57
N ASN A 37 -8.12 1.73 -13.51
CA ASN A 37 -8.03 0.27 -13.58
C ASN A 37 -9.31 -0.46 -13.16
N ARG A 38 -10.40 0.28 -12.88
CA ARG A 38 -11.66 -0.26 -12.33
C ARG A 38 -12.19 -1.43 -13.15
N ALA A 39 -12.29 -1.24 -14.48
CA ALA A 39 -12.80 -2.28 -15.37
C ALA A 39 -11.89 -3.52 -15.38
N ALA A 40 -10.57 -3.33 -15.43
CA ALA A 40 -9.61 -4.43 -15.42
C ALA A 40 -9.66 -5.23 -14.11
N LEU A 41 -9.80 -4.55 -12.96
CA LEU A 41 -9.97 -5.19 -11.66
C LEU A 41 -11.27 -6.00 -11.57
N ASN A 42 -12.38 -5.46 -12.09
CA ASN A 42 -13.65 -6.20 -12.20
C ASN A 42 -13.52 -7.41 -13.13
N THR A 43 -12.76 -7.30 -14.22
CA THR A 43 -12.50 -8.46 -15.10
C THR A 43 -11.74 -9.55 -14.35
N LEU A 44 -10.65 -9.22 -13.65
CA LEU A 44 -9.91 -10.21 -12.84
C LEU A 44 -10.82 -10.88 -11.80
N ASP A 45 -11.62 -10.08 -11.10
CA ASP A 45 -12.53 -10.59 -10.08
C ASP A 45 -13.72 -11.35 -10.66
N ARG A 46 -14.12 -11.13 -11.92
CA ARG A 46 -15.18 -11.92 -12.56
C ARG A 46 -14.71 -13.33 -12.91
N GLU A 47 -13.44 -13.49 -13.27
CA GLU A 47 -12.88 -14.81 -13.58
C GLU A 47 -12.87 -15.74 -12.36
N ILE A 48 -12.66 -15.17 -11.16
CA ILE A 48 -12.48 -15.95 -9.92
C ILE A 48 -13.33 -15.49 -8.72
N GLY A 49 -14.40 -14.73 -8.94
CA GLY A 49 -15.18 -14.07 -7.90
C GLY A 49 -16.53 -13.57 -8.42
N ASP A 50 -17.04 -12.47 -7.88
CA ASP A 50 -18.31 -11.84 -8.26
C ASP A 50 -18.16 -10.63 -9.18
N GLY A 51 -16.93 -10.21 -9.49
CA GLY A 51 -16.64 -9.19 -10.49
C GLY A 51 -16.96 -7.76 -10.04
N ASP A 52 -16.88 -7.50 -8.74
CA ASP A 52 -17.23 -6.22 -8.11
C ASP A 52 -16.03 -5.51 -7.44
N HIS A 53 -14.85 -6.16 -7.38
CA HIS A 53 -13.68 -5.63 -6.68
C HIS A 53 -13.26 -4.23 -7.16
N GLY A 54 -13.25 -4.00 -8.47
CA GLY A 54 -12.92 -2.70 -9.05
C GLY A 54 -13.91 -1.60 -8.64
N GLU A 55 -15.23 -1.87 -8.73
CA GLU A 55 -16.25 -0.91 -8.27
C GLU A 55 -16.14 -0.62 -6.77
N ASN A 56 -15.89 -1.66 -5.97
CA ASN A 56 -15.73 -1.52 -4.52
C ASN A 56 -14.50 -0.66 -4.16
N MET A 57 -13.36 -0.91 -4.80
CA MET A 57 -12.14 -0.15 -4.58
C MET A 57 -12.25 1.30 -5.06
N ASP A 58 -12.82 1.53 -6.25
CA ASP A 58 -13.05 2.89 -6.75
C ASP A 58 -13.99 3.66 -5.82
N ARG A 59 -15.16 3.12 -5.47
CA ARG A 59 -16.10 3.75 -4.54
C ARG A 59 -15.44 4.14 -3.23
N GLY A 60 -14.63 3.26 -2.65
CA GLY A 60 -13.93 3.51 -1.39
C GLY A 60 -12.96 4.67 -1.48
N PHE A 61 -12.11 4.68 -2.50
CA PHE A 61 -11.08 5.71 -2.64
C PHE A 61 -11.64 7.06 -3.12
N GLN A 62 -12.68 7.07 -3.96
CA GLN A 62 -13.39 8.30 -4.31
C GLN A 62 -14.04 8.96 -3.08
N ALA A 63 -14.58 8.17 -2.15
CA ALA A 63 -15.19 8.69 -0.93
C ALA A 63 -14.18 9.35 0.04
N ILE A 64 -12.88 9.13 -0.15
CA ILE A 64 -11.81 9.73 0.66
C ILE A 64 -11.48 11.15 0.19
N LEU A 65 -11.53 11.42 -1.12
CA LEU A 65 -11.09 12.69 -1.72
C LEU A 65 -11.67 13.95 -1.04
N PRO A 66 -13.00 14.10 -0.87
CA PRO A 66 -13.55 15.30 -0.22
C PRO A 66 -13.15 15.43 1.25
N LYS A 67 -12.77 14.33 1.91
CA LYS A 67 -12.28 14.35 3.29
C LYS A 67 -10.82 14.81 3.37
N LEU A 68 -10.02 14.57 2.32
CA LEU A 68 -8.66 15.10 2.23
C LEU A 68 -8.66 16.61 2.03
N ASP A 69 -9.66 17.15 1.31
CA ASP A 69 -9.81 18.60 1.12
C ASP A 69 -10.15 19.35 2.42
N ALA A 70 -10.62 18.64 3.44
CA ALA A 70 -11.04 19.19 4.73
C ALA A 70 -10.05 18.88 5.88
N LEU A 71 -8.82 18.45 5.55
CA LEU A 71 -7.79 18.16 6.55
C LEU A 71 -7.30 19.45 7.23
N PRO A 72 -7.15 19.47 8.57
CA PRO A 72 -6.44 20.54 9.27
C PRO A 72 -4.98 20.63 8.85
N ASP A 73 -4.38 21.83 8.92
CA ASP A 73 -2.98 22.06 8.55
C ASP A 73 -1.98 21.21 9.35
N GLU A 74 -2.29 20.95 10.62
CA GLU A 74 -1.45 20.19 11.57
C GLU A 74 -1.64 18.66 11.46
N THR A 75 -2.24 18.17 10.37
CA THR A 75 -2.47 16.74 10.17
C THR A 75 -1.15 16.00 9.96
N THR A 76 -0.96 14.86 10.63
CA THR A 76 0.19 13.95 10.44
C THR A 76 -0.08 12.88 9.38
N PRO A 77 0.95 12.24 8.79
CA PRO A 77 0.79 11.05 7.94
C PRO A 77 -0.10 9.98 8.58
N GLY A 78 0.12 9.67 9.87
CA GLY A 78 -0.66 8.69 10.61
C GLY A 78 -2.15 9.06 10.69
N ALA A 79 -2.47 10.34 10.87
CA ALA A 79 -3.85 10.83 10.89
C ALA A 79 -4.54 10.69 9.52
N VAL A 80 -3.83 10.96 8.41
CA VAL A 80 -4.35 10.72 7.04
C VAL A 80 -4.67 9.24 6.84
N LEU A 81 -3.75 8.34 7.22
CA LEU A 81 -3.96 6.89 7.10
C LEU A 81 -5.14 6.40 7.94
N LYS A 82 -5.38 6.99 9.12
CA LYS A 82 -6.55 6.69 9.96
C LYS A 82 -7.86 7.12 9.30
N LEU A 83 -7.87 8.28 8.66
CA LEU A 83 -9.02 8.78 7.90
C LEU A 83 -9.32 7.85 6.71
N VAL A 84 -8.30 7.41 5.97
CA VAL A 84 -8.42 6.40 4.91
C VAL A 84 -9.03 5.12 5.48
N ALA A 85 -8.46 4.59 6.56
CA ALA A 85 -8.91 3.35 7.19
C ALA A 85 -10.41 3.36 7.53
N THR A 86 -10.84 4.38 8.27
CA THR A 86 -12.24 4.50 8.70
C THR A 86 -13.21 4.70 7.53
N THR A 87 -12.77 5.40 6.49
CA THR A 87 -13.57 5.57 5.26
C THR A 87 -13.71 4.25 4.51
N LEU A 88 -12.63 3.50 4.30
CA LEU A 88 -12.70 2.22 3.59
C LEU A 88 -13.55 1.17 4.33
N ILE A 89 -13.47 1.12 5.67
CA ILE A 89 -14.29 0.23 6.50
C ILE A 89 -15.80 0.49 6.29
N SER A 90 -16.19 1.75 6.08
CA SER A 90 -17.59 2.15 6.00
C SER A 90 -18.17 2.20 4.58
N THR A 91 -17.32 2.24 3.55
CA THR A 91 -17.75 2.50 2.17
C THR A 91 -17.50 1.34 1.20
N VAL A 92 -16.48 0.52 1.45
CA VAL A 92 -16.09 -0.58 0.57
C VAL A 92 -16.83 -1.84 1.00
N GLY A 93 -17.59 -2.42 0.07
CA GLY A 93 -18.27 -3.70 0.26
C GLY A 93 -17.32 -4.90 0.18
N GLY A 94 -17.85 -6.09 0.48
CA GLY A 94 -17.12 -7.34 0.34
C GLY A 94 -15.93 -7.48 1.31
N ALA A 95 -15.00 -8.37 0.96
CA ALA A 95 -13.83 -8.65 1.80
C ALA A 95 -12.80 -7.51 1.79
N ALA A 96 -12.69 -6.77 0.68
CA ALA A 96 -11.66 -5.75 0.49
C ALA A 96 -11.75 -4.61 1.51
N GLY A 97 -12.95 -4.15 1.86
CA GLY A 97 -13.15 -3.02 2.77
C GLY A 97 -12.58 -3.25 4.17
N PRO A 98 -13.00 -4.30 4.89
CA PRO A 98 -12.43 -4.64 6.19
C PRO A 98 -10.92 -4.95 6.14
N LEU A 99 -10.42 -5.52 5.04
CA LEU A 99 -9.00 -5.87 4.91
C LEU A 99 -8.13 -4.61 4.71
N TYR A 100 -8.39 -3.80 3.68
CA TYR A 100 -7.65 -2.55 3.46
C TYR A 100 -7.86 -1.57 4.59
N GLY A 101 -9.09 -1.45 5.10
CA GLY A 101 -9.38 -0.64 6.27
C GLY A 101 -8.53 -1.01 7.48
N THR A 102 -8.37 -2.31 7.75
CA THR A 102 -7.49 -2.78 8.83
C THR A 102 -6.02 -2.53 8.51
N ALA A 103 -5.60 -2.71 7.26
CA ALA A 103 -4.24 -2.43 6.81
C ALA A 103 -3.83 -0.97 7.09
N PHE A 104 -4.64 -0.02 6.63
CA PHE A 104 -4.42 1.41 6.84
C PHE A 104 -4.51 1.80 8.32
N LEU A 105 -5.39 1.15 9.11
CA LEU A 105 -5.49 1.42 10.55
C LEU A 105 -4.23 0.98 11.30
N LYS A 106 -3.67 -0.16 10.94
CA LYS A 106 -2.42 -0.67 11.53
C LYS A 106 -1.20 0.15 11.07
N ALA A 107 -1.14 0.49 9.79
CA ALA A 107 -0.16 1.43 9.25
C ALA A 107 -0.16 2.76 9.99
N SER A 108 -1.34 3.35 10.19
CA SER A 108 -1.53 4.58 10.98
C SER A 108 -0.94 4.46 12.38
N GLY A 109 -1.27 3.38 13.10
CA GLY A 109 -0.75 3.15 14.45
C GLY A 109 0.76 2.95 14.51
N ALA A 110 1.39 2.42 13.44
CA ALA A 110 2.83 2.19 13.38
C ALA A 110 3.63 3.49 13.19
N VAL A 111 3.06 4.51 12.54
CA VAL A 111 3.71 5.82 12.36
C VAL A 111 3.22 6.90 13.33
N GLY A 112 2.11 6.65 14.03
CA GLY A 112 1.61 7.52 15.11
C GLY A 112 1.44 8.98 14.69
N ASP A 113 1.93 9.88 15.54
CA ASP A 113 1.89 11.33 15.32
C ASP A 113 3.22 11.89 14.80
N ALA A 114 4.08 11.04 14.21
CA ALA A 114 5.32 11.51 13.59
C ALA A 114 5.01 12.42 12.40
N GLU A 115 5.71 13.55 12.27
CA GLU A 115 5.55 14.47 11.13
C GLU A 115 6.08 13.87 9.82
N TRP A 116 6.99 12.91 9.92
CA TRP A 116 7.73 12.34 8.80
C TRP A 116 7.82 10.81 8.92
N VAL A 117 7.76 10.13 7.78
CA VAL A 117 8.00 8.69 7.65
C VAL A 117 9.35 8.51 6.95
N ASP A 118 10.35 8.07 7.71
CA ASP A 118 11.65 7.67 7.16
C ASP A 118 11.63 6.22 6.64
N ALA A 119 12.80 5.71 6.22
CA ALA A 119 12.94 4.33 5.74
C ALA A 119 12.51 3.26 6.76
N ALA A 120 12.85 3.44 8.05
CA ALA A 120 12.51 2.47 9.10
C ALA A 120 11.02 2.53 9.46
N ALA A 121 10.46 3.74 9.53
CA ALA A 121 9.03 3.97 9.73
C ALA A 121 8.22 3.42 8.55
N LEU A 122 8.70 3.54 7.31
CA LEU A 122 8.04 2.97 6.13
C LEU A 122 7.99 1.44 6.19
N VAL A 123 9.08 0.76 6.57
CA VAL A 123 9.08 -0.69 6.77
C VAL A 123 8.08 -1.09 7.86
N SER A 124 8.05 -0.34 8.97
CA SER A 124 7.11 -0.57 10.08
C SER A 124 5.65 -0.38 9.64
N LEU A 125 5.38 0.67 8.85
CA LEU A 125 4.09 0.94 8.24
C LEU A 125 3.60 -0.22 7.37
N LEU A 126 4.44 -0.67 6.44
CA LEU A 126 4.12 -1.77 5.50
C LEU A 126 3.92 -3.10 6.25
N ALA A 127 4.78 -3.41 7.21
CA ALA A 127 4.68 -4.62 8.03
C ALA A 127 3.38 -4.63 8.84
N ALA A 128 3.05 -3.52 9.52
CA ALA A 128 1.83 -3.39 10.28
C ALA A 128 0.57 -3.52 9.38
N ALA A 129 0.60 -2.95 8.18
CA ALA A 129 -0.47 -3.09 7.20
C ALA A 129 -0.69 -4.58 6.82
N ARG A 130 0.38 -5.28 6.44
CA ARG A 130 0.36 -6.72 6.12
C ARG A 130 -0.17 -7.54 7.30
N ASP A 131 0.36 -7.32 8.49
CA ASP A 131 -0.03 -8.05 9.71
C ASP A 131 -1.51 -7.79 10.06
N GLY A 132 -2.01 -6.57 9.82
CA GLY A 132 -3.42 -6.24 9.95
C GLY A 132 -4.32 -7.04 9.01
N ILE A 133 -3.88 -7.24 7.76
CA ILE A 133 -4.58 -8.06 6.77
C ILE A 133 -4.57 -9.52 7.20
N VAL A 134 -3.41 -10.07 7.62
CA VAL A 134 -3.29 -11.45 8.11
C VAL A 134 -4.19 -11.66 9.34
N LEU A 135 -4.19 -10.71 10.29
CA LEU A 135 -5.02 -10.78 11.49
C LEU A 135 -6.50 -10.90 11.15
N ARG A 136 -6.97 -10.12 10.17
CA ARG A 136 -8.38 -10.07 9.75
C ARG A 136 -8.76 -11.23 8.82
N GLY A 137 -7.96 -11.51 7.81
CA GLY A 137 -8.25 -12.44 6.72
C GLY A 137 -7.76 -13.86 6.95
N LYS A 138 -6.84 -14.08 7.92
CA LYS A 138 -6.25 -15.39 8.24
C LYS A 138 -5.70 -16.09 7.00
N ALA A 139 -5.08 -15.33 6.10
CA ALA A 139 -4.48 -15.80 4.87
C ALA A 139 -2.96 -15.90 5.03
N ASP A 140 -2.39 -16.95 4.47
CA ASP A 140 -0.95 -17.17 4.39
C ASP A 140 -0.43 -16.86 2.98
N GLU A 141 0.89 -16.77 2.82
CA GLU A 141 1.50 -16.76 1.49
C GLU A 141 1.16 -18.06 0.74
N GLY A 142 0.80 -17.94 -0.54
CA GLY A 142 0.36 -19.03 -1.38
C GLY A 142 -1.16 -19.27 -1.37
N ASP A 143 -1.93 -18.55 -0.55
CA ASP A 143 -3.39 -18.70 -0.49
C ASP A 143 -4.14 -18.03 -1.66
N LYS A 144 -3.41 -17.34 -2.56
CA LYS A 144 -3.92 -16.56 -3.70
C LYS A 144 -4.78 -15.38 -3.22
N THR A 145 -4.18 -14.48 -2.46
CA THR A 145 -4.83 -13.28 -1.92
C THR A 145 -3.90 -12.07 -2.01
N MET A 146 -4.37 -10.92 -1.53
CA MET A 146 -3.53 -9.73 -1.40
C MET A 146 -2.27 -9.93 -0.55
N ILE A 147 -2.21 -10.95 0.34
CA ILE A 147 -1.01 -11.28 1.11
C ILE A 147 0.17 -11.66 0.20
N ASP A 148 -0.11 -12.27 -0.95
CA ASP A 148 0.90 -12.62 -1.95
C ASP A 148 1.56 -11.40 -2.61
N ALA A 149 0.95 -10.21 -2.50
CA ALA A 149 1.59 -8.95 -2.87
C ALA A 149 2.20 -8.24 -1.64
N TRP A 150 1.51 -8.25 -0.50
CA TRP A 150 1.97 -7.56 0.72
C TRP A 150 3.23 -8.15 1.32
N THR A 151 3.32 -9.47 1.44
CA THR A 151 4.48 -10.10 2.08
C THR A 151 5.78 -9.89 1.30
N PRO A 152 5.85 -10.13 -0.03
CA PRO A 152 7.08 -9.81 -0.76
C PRO A 152 7.40 -8.31 -0.75
N ALA A 153 6.40 -7.42 -0.70
CA ALA A 153 6.63 -5.98 -0.54
C ALA A 153 7.33 -5.64 0.78
N VAL A 154 6.85 -6.19 1.90
CA VAL A 154 7.46 -6.00 3.22
C VAL A 154 8.87 -6.57 3.27
N ASN A 155 9.09 -7.77 2.74
CA ASN A 155 10.40 -8.42 2.72
C ASN A 155 11.42 -7.62 1.90
N ALA A 156 11.01 -7.08 0.76
CA ALA A 156 11.87 -6.25 -0.08
C ALA A 156 12.18 -4.90 0.58
N ALA A 157 11.18 -4.26 1.19
CA ALA A 157 11.37 -3.02 1.94
C ALA A 157 12.36 -3.20 3.10
N TRP A 158 12.20 -4.27 3.87
CA TRP A 158 13.10 -4.61 4.98
C TRP A 158 14.52 -4.86 4.49
N SER A 159 14.69 -5.62 3.40
CA SER A 159 16.02 -5.91 2.82
C SER A 159 16.72 -4.64 2.32
N ALA A 160 15.99 -3.74 1.66
CA ALA A 160 16.53 -2.47 1.19
C ALA A 160 16.93 -1.56 2.37
N GLN A 161 16.06 -1.45 3.39
CA GLN A 161 16.35 -0.66 4.59
C GLN A 161 17.57 -1.21 5.35
N ALA A 162 17.69 -2.54 5.48
CA ALA A 162 18.84 -3.18 6.13
C ALA A 162 20.16 -2.96 5.36
N ALA A 163 20.09 -2.70 4.04
CA ALA A 163 21.24 -2.31 3.23
C ALA A 163 21.60 -0.81 3.36
N GLY A 164 20.92 -0.06 4.23
CA GLY A 164 21.19 1.36 4.48
C GLY A 164 20.69 2.29 3.37
N THR A 165 19.75 1.86 2.54
CA THR A 165 19.22 2.68 1.44
C THR A 165 18.19 3.71 1.92
N GLY A 166 18.01 4.79 1.15
CA GLY A 166 17.00 5.83 1.40
C GLY A 166 15.55 5.33 1.26
N VAL A 167 14.60 6.11 1.77
CA VAL A 167 13.16 5.77 1.78
C VAL A 167 12.60 5.55 0.37
N ASP A 168 13.15 6.24 -0.62
CA ASP A 168 12.81 6.15 -2.04
C ASP A 168 13.13 4.77 -2.61
N VAL A 169 14.32 4.25 -2.32
CA VAL A 169 14.76 2.91 -2.72
C VAL A 169 13.95 1.84 -1.98
N VAL A 170 13.69 2.03 -0.68
CA VAL A 170 12.84 1.13 0.11
C VAL A 170 11.43 1.04 -0.47
N LEU A 171 10.83 2.19 -0.81
CA LEU A 171 9.49 2.23 -1.38
C LEU A 171 9.43 1.64 -2.78
N LEU A 172 10.43 1.90 -3.62
CA LEU A 172 10.54 1.28 -4.95
C LEU A 172 10.64 -0.24 -4.84
N ALA A 173 11.51 -0.74 -3.96
CA ALA A 173 11.68 -2.17 -3.75
C ALA A 173 10.37 -2.84 -3.31
N ALA A 174 9.62 -2.19 -2.41
CA ALA A 174 8.30 -2.64 -1.99
C ALA A 174 7.30 -2.69 -3.15
N ALA A 175 7.20 -1.61 -3.94
CA ALA A 175 6.27 -1.51 -5.07
C ALA A 175 6.57 -2.53 -6.18
N ASP A 176 7.85 -2.73 -6.49
CA ASP A 176 8.32 -3.71 -7.46
C ASP A 176 8.03 -5.15 -7.01
N ALA A 177 8.28 -5.45 -5.73
CA ALA A 177 8.01 -6.76 -5.16
C ALA A 177 6.51 -7.06 -5.07
N ALA A 178 5.68 -6.07 -4.74
CA ALA A 178 4.23 -6.21 -4.77
C ALA A 178 3.70 -6.53 -6.17
N ALA A 179 4.25 -5.91 -7.20
CA ALA A 179 3.88 -6.18 -8.60
C ALA A 179 4.23 -7.61 -9.02
N ARG A 180 5.44 -8.08 -8.68
CA ARG A 180 5.84 -9.48 -8.91
C ARG A 180 4.97 -10.45 -8.12
N GLY A 181 4.69 -10.14 -6.85
CA GLY A 181 3.83 -10.94 -5.98
C GLY A 181 2.41 -11.09 -6.54
N ALA A 182 1.82 -9.99 -7.01
CA ALA A 182 0.52 -10.01 -7.67
C ALA A 182 0.51 -10.94 -8.90
N GLN A 183 1.52 -10.82 -9.78
CA GLN A 183 1.65 -11.70 -10.94
C GLN A 183 1.83 -13.17 -10.53
N ALA A 184 2.61 -13.44 -9.47
CA ALA A 184 2.86 -14.79 -8.96
C ALA A 184 1.61 -15.48 -8.41
N THR A 185 0.49 -14.77 -8.25
CA THR A 185 -0.79 -15.39 -7.89
C THR A 185 -1.41 -16.20 -9.03
N GLU A 186 -1.09 -15.91 -10.29
CA GLU A 186 -1.69 -16.56 -11.47
C GLU A 186 -1.65 -18.11 -11.42
N PRO A 187 -0.51 -18.77 -11.16
CA PRO A 187 -0.45 -20.23 -11.12
C PRO A 187 -1.06 -20.87 -9.86
N LEU A 188 -1.48 -20.07 -8.86
CA LEU A 188 -1.93 -20.60 -7.58
C LEU A 188 -3.38 -21.08 -7.58
N VAL A 189 -3.65 -22.12 -6.80
CA VAL A 189 -4.99 -22.51 -6.37
C VAL A 189 -5.41 -21.64 -5.18
N ALA A 190 -6.55 -20.97 -5.27
CA ALA A 190 -7.06 -20.17 -4.16
C ALA A 190 -7.50 -21.03 -2.98
N ARG A 191 -7.13 -20.57 -1.77
CA ARG A 191 -7.49 -21.21 -0.50
C ARG A 191 -8.34 -20.32 0.40
N LYS A 192 -8.51 -19.05 0.03
CA LYS A 192 -9.31 -18.06 0.74
C LYS A 192 -10.22 -17.28 -0.22
N GLY A 193 -11.20 -16.58 0.35
CA GLY A 193 -12.13 -15.74 -0.40
C GLY A 193 -13.01 -16.52 -1.38
N ARG A 194 -13.75 -15.80 -2.23
CA ARG A 194 -14.66 -16.40 -3.22
C ARG A 194 -13.92 -17.27 -4.23
N ALA A 195 -12.68 -16.91 -4.59
CA ALA A 195 -11.85 -17.67 -5.51
C ALA A 195 -11.60 -19.11 -5.06
N SER A 196 -11.59 -19.38 -3.74
CA SER A 196 -11.40 -20.74 -3.22
C SER A 196 -12.51 -21.72 -3.63
N TYR A 197 -13.69 -21.23 -4.01
CA TYR A 197 -14.82 -22.07 -4.42
C TYR A 197 -14.60 -22.73 -5.80
N LEU A 198 -13.62 -22.25 -6.57
CA LEU A 198 -13.32 -22.72 -7.91
C LEU A 198 -12.27 -23.83 -7.97
N GLY A 199 -11.54 -24.07 -6.87
CA GLY A 199 -10.45 -25.04 -6.85
C GLY A 199 -9.42 -24.78 -7.94
N GLU A 200 -9.04 -25.81 -8.69
CA GLU A 200 -8.07 -25.71 -9.80
C GLU A 200 -8.49 -24.75 -10.92
N ARG A 201 -9.79 -24.45 -11.05
CA ARG A 201 -10.26 -23.47 -12.06
C ARG A 201 -9.80 -22.04 -11.77
N ALA A 202 -9.27 -21.75 -10.57
CA ALA A 202 -8.66 -20.45 -10.28
C ALA A 202 -7.23 -20.31 -10.84
N ILE A 203 -6.59 -21.40 -11.27
CA ILE A 203 -5.26 -21.39 -11.89
C ILE A 203 -5.34 -20.66 -13.24
N GLY A 204 -4.35 -19.82 -13.53
CA GLY A 204 -4.27 -19.01 -14.74
C GLY A 204 -4.89 -17.61 -14.62
N HIS A 205 -5.55 -17.32 -13.49
CA HIS A 205 -6.19 -16.04 -13.24
C HIS A 205 -5.50 -15.29 -12.09
N ARG A 206 -5.20 -14.01 -12.28
CA ARG A 206 -4.55 -13.19 -11.24
C ARG A 206 -5.54 -12.79 -10.14
N ASP A 207 -5.11 -12.79 -8.88
CA ASP A 207 -5.93 -12.32 -7.76
C ASP A 207 -6.17 -10.80 -7.83
N PRO A 208 -7.43 -10.32 -7.85
CA PRO A 208 -7.75 -8.89 -7.92
C PRO A 208 -7.26 -8.12 -6.68
N GLY A 209 -7.27 -8.74 -5.50
CA GLY A 209 -6.80 -8.11 -4.26
C GLY A 209 -5.29 -7.83 -4.28
N SER A 210 -4.50 -8.78 -4.79
CA SER A 210 -3.06 -8.65 -5.00
C SER A 210 -2.75 -7.60 -6.06
N GLN A 211 -3.52 -7.55 -7.15
CA GLN A 211 -3.35 -6.56 -8.21
C GLN A 211 -3.63 -5.15 -7.69
N SER A 212 -4.70 -4.93 -6.93
CA SER A 212 -4.96 -3.60 -6.36
C SER A 212 -3.90 -3.20 -5.32
N THR A 213 -3.34 -4.14 -4.54
CA THR A 213 -2.20 -3.85 -3.65
C THR A 213 -0.99 -3.34 -4.44
N SER A 214 -0.65 -4.01 -5.55
CA SER A 214 0.43 -3.57 -6.43
C SER A 214 0.21 -2.15 -6.96
N LEU A 215 -1.01 -1.83 -7.39
CA LEU A 215 -1.37 -0.49 -7.87
C LEU A 215 -1.20 0.57 -6.78
N LEU A 216 -1.65 0.28 -5.55
CA LEU A 216 -1.56 1.22 -4.42
C LEU A 216 -0.11 1.51 -4.03
N LEU A 217 0.75 0.49 -3.97
CA LEU A 217 2.17 0.68 -3.62
C LEU A 217 2.94 1.36 -4.75
N ARG A 218 2.59 1.09 -6.02
CA ARG A 218 3.16 1.84 -7.14
C ARG A 218 2.71 3.31 -7.12
N ALA A 219 1.47 3.60 -6.74
CA ALA A 219 0.97 4.97 -6.60
C ALA A 219 1.77 5.75 -5.53
N ALA A 220 2.07 5.13 -4.39
CA ALA A 220 2.92 5.69 -3.34
C ALA A 220 4.31 6.06 -3.87
N PHE A 221 4.96 5.15 -4.62
CA PHE A 221 6.26 5.43 -5.21
C PHE A 221 6.21 6.57 -6.24
N ASN A 222 5.21 6.57 -7.14
CA ASN A 222 5.17 7.53 -8.23
C ASN A 222 5.01 8.99 -7.79
N VAL A 223 4.45 9.24 -6.60
CA VAL A 223 4.29 10.61 -6.05
C VAL A 223 5.53 11.11 -5.29
N LEU A 224 6.57 10.27 -5.15
CA LEU A 224 7.91 10.73 -4.75
C LEU A 224 8.54 11.60 -5.83
N ALA A 225 8.40 11.21 -7.10
CA ALA A 225 9.01 11.91 -8.23
C ALA A 225 8.37 13.29 -8.54
N THR A 226 7.31 13.64 -7.81
CA THR A 226 6.61 14.93 -7.90
C THR A 226 6.89 15.84 -6.70
N ALA A 227 7.89 15.51 -5.86
CA ALA A 227 8.35 16.32 -4.74
C ALA A 227 9.49 17.26 -5.17
#